data_AF-A0A6A6TZZ7-F1
#
_entry.id   AF-A0A6A6TZZ7-F1
#
_cell.length_a   1.000
_cell.length_b   1.000
_cell.length_c   1.000
_cell.angle_alpha   90.00
_cell.angle_beta   90.00
_cell.angle_gamma   90.00
#
_symmetry.space_group_name_H-M   'P 1'
#
loop_
_entity.id
_entity.type
_entity.pdbx_description
1 polymer ?
#
loop_
_entity_poly.entity_id
_entity_poly.type
_entity_poly.pdbx_seq_one_letter_code
_entity_poly.pdbx_strand_id
1 'polypeptide(L)'
;MLFTQTILAVLSFGALAMAAPQRGEIRQGHQDIRSGRQEVRQGHQDIRQGHQDINNGQYRQGHQDLRQGHQDVRSGRQEIRQGHQEVRQGRNNRGY
;
A
#
# COMPACT_ATOMS: atom_id res chain seq x y z
N MET A 1 -28.96 -40.55 9.20
CA MET A 1 -27.82 -39.85 9.87
C MET A 1 -26.71 -39.40 8.91
N LEU A 2 -26.67 -39.82 7.63
CA LEU A 2 -25.62 -39.42 6.68
C LEU A 2 -25.93 -38.14 5.88
N PHE A 3 -27.18 -37.67 5.86
CA PHE A 3 -27.60 -36.49 5.09
C PHE A 3 -27.32 -35.14 5.77
N THR A 4 -27.07 -35.12 7.09
CA THR A 4 -26.80 -33.88 7.83
C THR A 4 -25.32 -33.50 7.84
N GLN A 5 -24.41 -34.47 7.67
CA GLN A 5 -22.96 -34.22 7.65
C GLN A 5 -22.47 -33.62 6.32
N THR A 6 -23.12 -33.94 5.20
CA THR A 6 -22.77 -33.38 3.89
C THR A 6 -23.15 -31.90 3.75
N ILE A 7 -24.26 -31.46 4.34
CA ILE A 7 -24.69 -30.05 4.32
C ILE A 7 -23.74 -29.16 5.14
N LEU A 8 -23.26 -29.65 6.29
CA LEU A 8 -22.26 -28.95 7.12
C LEU A 8 -20.91 -28.80 6.40
N ALA A 9 -20.46 -29.82 5.66
CA ALA A 9 -19.21 -29.78 4.93
C ALA A 9 -19.21 -28.73 3.81
N VAL A 10 -20.30 -28.62 3.04
CA VAL A 10 -20.44 -27.64 1.95
C VAL A 10 -20.50 -26.20 2.49
N LEU A 11 -21.17 -25.97 3.63
CA LEU A 11 -21.22 -24.67 4.29
C LEU A 11 -19.84 -24.25 4.86
N SER A 12 -19.08 -25.19 5.42
CA SER A 12 -17.74 -24.91 5.95
C SER A 12 -16.68 -24.61 4.87
N PHE A 13 -16.76 -25.27 3.71
CA PHE A 13 -15.83 -25.02 2.59
C PHE A 13 -16.12 -23.69 1.89
N GLY A 14 -17.39 -23.32 1.74
CA GLY A 14 -17.80 -22.04 1.14
C GLY A 14 -17.32 -20.82 1.95
N ALA A 15 -17.47 -20.84 3.27
CA ALA A 15 -17.07 -19.73 4.15
C ALA A 15 -15.54 -19.52 4.17
N LEU A 16 -14.75 -20.60 4.10
CA LEU A 16 -13.28 -20.51 4.11
C LEU A 16 -12.72 -19.96 2.78
N ALA A 17 -13.34 -20.30 1.65
CA ALA A 17 -12.97 -19.78 0.34
C ALA A 17 -13.30 -18.29 0.16
N MET A 18 -14.39 -17.79 0.77
CA MET A 18 -14.75 -16.37 0.69
C MET A 18 -13.90 -15.49 1.61
N ALA A 19 -13.41 -16.02 2.74
CA ALA A 19 -12.56 -15.28 3.69
C ALA A 19 -11.09 -15.10 3.24
N ALA A 20 -10.60 -15.95 2.33
CA ALA A 20 -9.24 -15.90 1.80
C ALA A 20 -8.92 -14.63 0.97
N PRO A 21 -9.74 -14.22 -0.03
CA PRO A 21 -9.49 -12.99 -0.80
C PRO A 21 -9.57 -11.74 0.09
N GLN A 22 -10.43 -11.73 1.10
CA GLN A 22 -10.64 -10.60 2.03
C GLN A 22 -9.41 -10.32 2.91
N ARG A 23 -8.74 -11.38 3.38
CA ARG A 23 -7.46 -11.24 4.11
C ARG A 23 -6.33 -10.81 3.18
N GLY A 24 -6.40 -11.18 1.90
CA GLY A 24 -5.49 -10.76 0.84
C GLY A 24 -5.52 -9.26 0.62
N GLU A 25 -6.70 -8.68 0.38
CA GLU A 25 -6.87 -7.23 0.13
C GLU A 25 -6.38 -6.37 1.31
N ILE A 26 -6.72 -6.75 2.55
CA ILE A 26 -6.25 -6.01 3.74
C ILE A 26 -4.73 -6.09 3.87
N ARG A 27 -4.14 -7.26 3.59
CA ARG A 27 -2.69 -7.46 3.65
C ARG A 27 -1.98 -6.65 2.57
N GLN A 28 -2.47 -6.68 1.33
CA GLN A 28 -1.93 -5.91 0.22
C GLN A 28 -1.99 -4.41 0.54
N GLY A 29 -3.14 -3.92 1.02
CA GLY A 29 -3.25 -2.49 1.32
C GLY A 29 -2.33 -2.02 2.45
N HIS A 30 -2.03 -2.90 3.42
CA HIS A 30 -1.00 -2.60 4.42
C HIS A 30 0.43 -2.61 3.85
N GLN A 31 0.71 -3.43 2.84
CA GLN A 31 1.99 -3.42 2.12
C GLN A 31 2.14 -2.14 1.32
N ASP A 32 1.13 -1.75 0.54
CA ASP A 32 1.14 -0.52 -0.25
C ASP A 32 1.30 0.74 0.62
N ILE A 33 0.60 0.79 1.76
CA ILE A 33 0.80 1.89 2.73
C ILE A 33 2.24 1.92 3.26
N ARG A 34 2.87 0.75 3.46
CA ARG A 34 4.25 0.68 3.96
C ARG A 34 5.23 1.13 2.88
N SER A 35 5.10 0.61 1.66
CA SER A 35 5.91 1.00 0.50
C SER A 35 5.81 2.50 0.25
N GLY A 36 4.59 3.04 0.18
CA GLY A 36 4.41 4.46 -0.08
C GLY A 36 4.95 5.36 1.04
N ARG A 37 4.96 4.89 2.29
CA ARG A 37 5.66 5.59 3.39
C ARG A 37 7.17 5.57 3.23
N GLN A 38 7.75 4.50 2.69
CA GLN A 38 9.19 4.42 2.39
C GLN A 38 9.54 5.37 1.25
N GLU A 39 8.77 5.39 0.17
CA GLU A 39 8.97 6.33 -0.96
C GLU A 39 8.87 7.80 -0.51
N VAL A 40 7.87 8.15 0.31
CA VAL A 40 7.75 9.51 0.85
C VAL A 40 8.98 9.89 1.70
N ARG A 41 9.53 8.94 2.46
CA ARG A 41 10.76 9.18 3.25
C ARG A 41 11.96 9.38 2.36
N GLN A 42 12.12 8.55 1.32
CA GLN A 42 13.19 8.68 0.33
C GLN A 42 13.09 10.03 -0.37
N GLY A 43 11.91 10.41 -0.84
CA GLY A 43 11.75 11.69 -1.53
C GLY A 43 12.04 12.90 -0.63
N HIS A 44 11.78 12.80 0.68
CA HIS A 44 12.24 13.83 1.62
C HIS A 44 13.75 13.84 1.86
N GLN A 45 14.45 12.71 1.74
CA GLN A 45 15.92 12.67 1.77
C GLN A 45 16.49 13.35 0.52
N ASP A 46 15.97 13.01 -0.66
CA ASP A 46 16.41 13.60 -1.93
C ASP A 46 16.16 15.11 -1.98
N ILE A 47 15.01 15.57 -1.48
CA ILE A 47 14.74 17.02 -1.37
C ILE A 47 15.76 17.72 -0.47
N ARG A 48 16.11 17.11 0.68
CA ARG A 48 17.13 17.68 1.58
C ARG A 48 18.50 17.71 0.91
N GLN A 49 18.90 16.64 0.23
CA GLN A 49 20.14 16.58 -0.52
C GLN A 49 20.18 17.66 -1.60
N GLY A 50 19.09 17.81 -2.36
CA GLY A 50 19.00 18.82 -3.40
C GLY A 50 19.16 20.25 -2.89
N HIS A 51 18.62 20.57 -1.72
CA HIS A 51 18.87 21.84 -1.06
C HIS A 51 20.32 22.02 -0.61
N GLN A 52 20.98 20.98 -0.09
CA GLN A 52 22.40 21.02 0.28
C GLN A 52 23.29 21.26 -0.94
N ASP A 53 23.02 20.56 -2.05
CA ASP A 53 23.74 20.70 -3.30
C ASP A 53 23.62 22.11 -3.87
N ILE A 54 22.41 22.70 -3.87
CA ILE A 54 22.20 24.09 -4.29
C ILE A 54 23.02 25.05 -3.41
N ASN A 55 22.99 24.87 -2.08
CA ASN A 55 23.75 25.71 -1.17
C ASN A 55 25.27 25.61 -1.38
N ASN A 56 25.75 24.46 -1.88
CA ASN A 56 27.14 24.21 -2.22
C ASN A 56 27.50 24.63 -3.67
N GLY A 57 26.57 25.25 -4.41
CA GLY A 57 26.79 25.70 -5.79
C GLY A 57 26.60 24.62 -6.87
N GLN A 58 26.15 23.42 -6.52
CA GLN A 58 25.89 22.30 -7.42
C GLN A 58 24.45 22.34 -7.97
N TYR A 59 24.04 23.47 -8.55
CA TYR A 59 22.64 23.74 -8.92
C TYR A 59 21.98 22.67 -9.81
N ARG A 60 22.70 22.15 -10.81
CA ARG A 60 22.15 21.14 -11.73
C ARG A 60 21.79 19.85 -10.98
N GLN A 61 22.69 19.36 -10.13
CA GLN A 61 22.46 18.18 -9.32
C GLN A 61 21.34 18.44 -8.32
N GLY A 62 21.39 19.58 -7.62
CA GLY A 62 20.38 19.88 -6.62
C GLY A 62 18.97 20.02 -7.18
N HIS A 63 18.80 20.58 -8.38
CA HIS A 63 17.51 20.58 -9.07
C HIS A 63 17.05 19.18 -9.51
N GLN A 64 17.99 18.30 -9.89
CA GLN A 64 17.67 16.91 -10.22
C GLN A 64 17.16 16.16 -9.00
N ASP A 65 17.84 16.29 -7.86
CA ASP A 65 17.45 15.63 -6.60
C ASP A 65 16.12 16.16 -6.06
N LEU A 66 15.88 17.48 -6.14
CA LEU A 66 14.57 18.07 -5.82
C LEU A 66 13.46 17.49 -6.69
N ARG A 67 13.69 17.37 -8.00
CA ARG A 67 12.71 16.80 -8.94
C ARG A 67 12.43 15.35 -8.61
N GLN A 68 13.46 14.54 -8.36
CA GLN A 68 13.31 13.14 -7.99
C GLN A 68 12.53 13.01 -6.68
N GLY A 69 12.92 13.76 -5.65
CA GLY A 69 12.25 13.67 -4.36
C GLY A 69 10.79 14.10 -4.38
N HIS A 70 10.41 15.08 -5.21
CA HIS A 70 9.01 15.40 -5.43
C HIS A 70 8.23 14.30 -6.17
N GLN A 71 8.88 13.56 -7.09
CA GLN A 71 8.27 12.41 -7.77
C GLN A 71 8.02 11.27 -6.79
N ASP A 72 9.00 10.93 -5.96
CA ASP A 72 8.90 9.87 -4.95
C ASP A 72 7.81 10.19 -3.91
N VAL A 73 7.75 11.44 -3.44
CA VAL A 73 6.67 11.87 -2.52
C VAL A 73 5.29 11.75 -3.18
N ARG A 74 5.17 12.06 -4.48
CA ARG A 74 3.90 11.92 -5.21
C ARG A 74 3.53 10.45 -5.38
N SER A 75 4.48 9.60 -5.78
CA SER A 75 4.31 8.16 -5.95
C SER A 75 3.88 7.51 -4.63
N GLY A 76 4.61 7.75 -3.55
CA GLY A 76 4.29 7.15 -2.26
C GLY A 76 2.94 7.62 -1.69
N ARG A 77 2.51 8.86 -1.99
CA ARG A 77 1.16 9.32 -1.66
C ARG A 77 0.06 8.66 -2.52
N GLN A 78 0.37 8.21 -3.74
CA GLN A 78 -0.56 7.41 -4.54
C GLN A 78 -0.70 6.00 -3.97
N GLU A 79 0.42 5.34 -3.65
CA GLU A 79 0.41 4.00 -3.04
C GLU A 79 -0.31 3.98 -1.69
N ILE A 80 -0.05 4.96 -0.82
CA ILE A 80 -0.77 5.06 0.46
C ILE A 80 -2.29 5.19 0.25
N ARG A 81 -2.72 5.95 -0.76
CA ARG A 81 -4.15 6.09 -1.08
C ARG A 81 -4.74 4.79 -1.60
N GLN A 82 -4.04 4.09 -2.48
CA GLN A 82 -4.46 2.78 -2.99
C GLN A 82 -4.57 1.76 -1.84
N GLY A 83 -3.55 1.66 -1.00
CA GLY A 83 -3.60 0.73 0.13
C GLY A 83 -4.71 1.05 1.14
N HIS A 84 -5.06 2.32 1.35
CA HIS A 84 -6.24 2.66 2.14
C HIS A 84 -7.57 2.23 1.48
N GLN A 85 -7.66 2.30 0.15
CA GLN A 85 -8.83 1.81 -0.59
C GLN A 85 -8.96 0.30 -0.46
N GLU A 86 -7.88 -0.45 -0.60
CA GLU A 86 -7.86 -1.90 -0.47
C GLU A 86 -8.23 -2.36 0.95
N VAL A 87 -7.67 -1.71 1.98
CA VAL A 87 -8.04 -2.00 3.38
C VAL A 87 -9.53 -1.72 3.61
N ARG A 88 -10.09 -0.67 3.01
CA ARG A 88 -11.53 -0.36 3.13
C ARG A 88 -12.38 -1.41 2.41
N GLN A 89 -12.02 -1.81 1.20
CA GLN A 89 -12.73 -2.82 0.43
C GLN A 89 -12.72 -4.17 1.16
N GLY A 90 -11.56 -4.63 1.62
CA GLY A 90 -11.44 -5.89 2.36
C GLY A 90 -12.18 -5.89 3.70
N ARG A 91 -12.39 -4.71 4.33
CA ARG A 91 -13.26 -4.58 5.52
C ARG A 91 -14.73 -4.62 5.18
N ASN A 92 -15.16 -3.93 4.11
CA ASN A 92 -16.55 -3.92 3.68
C ASN A 92 -17.02 -5.30 3.20
N ASN A 93 -16.14 -6.06 2.54
CA ASN A 93 -16.40 -7.44 2.12
C ASN A 93 -16.55 -8.43 3.29
N ARG A 94 -16.19 -8.00 4.52
CA ARG A 94 -16.31 -8.79 5.76
C ARG A 94 -17.66 -8.59 6.48
N GLY A 95 -18.45 -7.61 6.06
CA GLY A 95 -19.68 -7.15 6.72
C GLY A 95 -20.98 -7.80 6.24
N TYR A 96 -20.90 -8.87 5.43
CA TYR A 96 -22.04 -9.68 4.99
C TYR A 96 -21.88 -11.12 5.47
#